data_AF-A0A8T3SYJ6-F1
#
_entry.id   AF-A0A8T3SYJ6-F1
#
_cell.length_a   1.000
_cell.length_b   1.000
_cell.length_c   1.000
_cell.angle_alpha   90.00
_cell.angle_beta   90.00
_cell.angle_gamma   90.00
#
_symmetry.space_group_name_H-M   'P 1'
#
loop_
_entity.id
_entity.type
_entity.pdbx_description
1 polymer ?
#
loop_
_entity_poly.entity_id
_entity_poly.type
_entity_poly.pdbx_seq_one_letter_code
_entity_poly.pdbx_strand_id
1 'polypeptide(L)'
;MRTRRRNARETAISPTSREIPPDGTALRGRARRKTHLARDSHDGRDVSQDPPPTEEELDAAARRLGRVLVKRGWQMASAESCTGGLVGHVITQVPKSSDHYLGGVVSYSNAAKEELLDVRSELLERVGAVSAEVAEAMTDGALSCFPVARLAVSVTGVAGPDGGSPDKPVGLTYVAAAIRGGPAVVERHTWSYDRAGNKRASALAVLELATRVAGGE
;
A
#
# COMPACT_ATOMS: atom_id res chain seq x y z
N MET A 1 -17.30 -64.60 14.95
CA MET A 1 -16.44 -65.53 15.71
C MET A 1 -15.10 -65.64 14.97
N ARG A 2 -13.97 -65.35 15.64
CA ARG A 2 -12.54 -65.38 15.21
C ARG A 2 -12.09 -64.29 14.22
N THR A 3 -11.62 -63.12 14.68
CA THR A 3 -10.21 -62.75 15.02
C THR A 3 -9.14 -63.17 14.01
N ARG A 4 -8.46 -62.18 13.40
CA ARG A 4 -6.99 -62.05 13.45
C ARG A 4 -6.54 -60.65 13.01
N ARG A 5 -5.87 -59.97 13.94
CA ARG A 5 -5.14 -58.71 13.79
C ARG A 5 -3.95 -58.90 12.84
N ARG A 6 -3.62 -57.88 12.05
CA ARG A 6 -2.26 -57.66 11.53
C ARG A 6 -1.82 -56.25 11.90
N ASN A 7 -0.78 -56.21 12.72
CA ASN A 7 0.01 -55.03 13.06
C ASN A 7 0.77 -54.57 11.81
N ALA A 8 0.67 -53.28 11.46
CA ALA A 8 1.68 -52.61 10.66
C ALA A 8 2.43 -51.67 11.61
N ARG A 9 3.74 -51.86 11.66
CA ARG A 9 4.67 -51.20 12.57
C ARG A 9 4.86 -49.74 12.17
N GLU A 10 4.72 -48.86 13.16
CA GLU A 10 5.34 -47.53 13.18
C GLU A 10 6.84 -47.67 12.91
N THR A 11 7.34 -46.86 11.98
CA THR A 11 8.78 -46.57 11.86
C THR A 11 8.94 -45.10 12.20
N ALA A 12 9.44 -44.88 13.42
CA ALA A 12 9.86 -43.58 13.93
C ALA A 12 11.04 -43.06 13.10
N ILE A 13 10.91 -41.84 12.57
CA ILE A 13 12.01 -41.08 11.99
C ILE A 13 12.50 -40.12 13.07
N SER A 14 13.74 -40.33 13.50
CA SER A 14 14.50 -39.51 14.44
C SER A 14 14.71 -38.07 13.92
N PRO A 15 14.62 -37.04 14.77
CA PRO A 15 15.01 -35.68 14.39
C PRO A 15 16.52 -35.52 14.53
N THR A 16 17.22 -35.32 13.41
CA THR A 16 18.62 -34.90 13.43
C THR A 16 18.72 -33.44 13.83
N SER A 17 19.29 -33.24 15.02
CA SER A 17 19.78 -31.98 15.56
C SER A 17 20.74 -31.32 14.57
N ARG A 18 20.46 -30.08 14.16
CA ARG A 18 21.49 -29.20 13.57
C ARG A 18 21.82 -28.10 14.57
N GLU A 19 23.09 -28.13 14.95
CA GLU A 19 23.74 -27.23 15.88
C GLU A 19 23.72 -25.78 15.38
N ILE A 20 23.55 -24.86 16.33
CA ILE A 20 23.68 -23.41 16.18
C ILE A 20 25.15 -23.06 16.43
N PRO A 21 25.86 -22.38 15.51
CA PRO A 21 27.17 -21.83 15.84
C PRO A 21 27.03 -20.52 16.62
N PRO A 22 27.94 -20.25 17.59
CA PRO A 22 27.88 -19.06 18.43
C PRO A 22 28.51 -17.84 17.74
N ASP A 23 27.80 -16.73 17.91
CA ASP A 23 28.23 -15.33 18.08
C ASP A 23 29.14 -14.61 17.07
N GLY A 24 28.72 -13.37 16.78
CA GLY A 24 29.62 -12.22 16.78
C GLY A 24 30.52 -11.98 15.57
N THR A 25 29.98 -11.43 14.48
CA THR A 25 30.67 -10.31 13.80
C THR A 25 29.72 -9.46 12.98
N ALA A 26 29.60 -8.20 13.39
CA ALA A 26 28.87 -7.16 12.70
C ALA A 26 29.47 -6.89 11.31
N LEU A 27 28.63 -6.94 10.27
CA LEU A 27 28.88 -6.22 9.03
C LEU A 27 27.85 -5.09 8.89
N ARG A 28 28.33 -3.92 9.32
CA ARG A 28 27.81 -2.60 9.00
C ARG A 28 27.61 -2.49 7.49
N GLY A 29 26.45 -1.97 7.09
CA GLY A 29 26.21 -1.60 5.70
C GLY A 29 24.77 -1.30 5.33
N ARG A 30 23.90 -0.88 6.25
CA ARG A 30 22.62 -0.29 5.83
C ARG A 30 22.93 1.10 5.26
N ALA A 31 22.99 1.17 3.94
CA ALA A 31 22.97 2.41 3.19
C ALA A 31 21.84 3.29 3.76
N ARG A 32 22.19 4.52 4.13
CA ARG A 32 21.22 5.51 4.62
C ARG A 32 20.16 5.67 3.54
N ARG A 33 18.94 5.19 3.80
CA ARG A 33 17.78 5.52 2.97
C ARG A 33 17.65 7.04 3.02
N LYS A 34 17.83 7.70 1.88
CA LYS A 34 17.45 9.11 1.74
C LYS A 34 15.93 9.13 1.83
N THR A 35 15.40 9.47 3.01
CA THR A 35 14.00 9.83 3.19
C THR A 35 13.74 11.03 2.27
N HIS A 36 13.01 10.81 1.17
CA HIS A 36 12.47 11.93 0.42
C HIS A 36 11.34 12.50 1.26
N LEU A 37 11.46 13.77 1.65
CA LEU A 37 10.35 14.50 2.26
C LEU A 37 9.16 14.44 1.30
N ALA A 38 7.96 14.27 1.85
CA ALA A 38 6.72 14.38 1.09
C ALA A 38 6.77 15.67 0.26
N ARG A 39 6.55 15.55 -1.05
CA ARG A 39 6.38 16.73 -1.89
C ARG A 39 5.00 17.28 -1.59
N ASP A 40 4.93 18.52 -1.14
CA ASP A 40 3.68 19.27 -1.17
C ASP A 40 3.41 19.55 -2.65
N SER A 41 2.50 18.78 -3.26
CA SER A 41 1.92 19.13 -4.55
C SER A 41 0.91 20.26 -4.34
N HIS A 42 1.43 21.44 -3.99
CA HIS A 42 0.67 22.68 -4.02
C HIS A 42 0.86 23.28 -5.40
N ASP A 43 -0.02 22.96 -6.35
CA ASP A 43 -0.05 23.66 -7.65
C ASP A 43 -0.64 25.08 -7.54
N GLY A 44 -0.96 25.53 -6.32
CA GLY A 44 -1.47 26.87 -6.06
C GLY A 44 -2.86 27.13 -6.64
N ARG A 45 -3.54 26.13 -7.21
CA ARG A 45 -4.94 26.27 -7.59
C ARG A 45 -5.81 26.18 -6.35
N ASP A 46 -6.64 27.21 -6.18
CA ASP A 46 -7.72 27.20 -5.21
C ASP A 46 -8.79 26.19 -5.66
N VAL A 47 -8.58 24.92 -5.30
CA VAL A 47 -9.50 23.79 -5.55
C VAL A 47 -10.73 23.83 -4.65
N SER A 48 -10.95 24.89 -3.87
CA SER A 48 -12.10 25.00 -2.96
C SER A 48 -13.46 25.05 -3.67
N GLN A 49 -13.48 25.14 -5.01
CA GLN A 49 -14.68 25.24 -5.85
C GLN A 49 -14.79 24.15 -6.92
N ASP A 50 -13.77 23.32 -7.13
CA ASP A 50 -13.85 22.27 -8.16
C ASP A 50 -14.79 21.15 -7.70
N PRO A 51 -15.58 20.53 -8.59
CA PRO A 51 -16.32 19.34 -8.21
C PRO A 51 -15.34 18.20 -7.86
N PRO A 52 -15.69 17.30 -6.92
CA PRO A 52 -14.85 16.15 -6.65
C PRO A 52 -14.72 15.28 -7.91
N PRO A 53 -13.58 14.58 -8.10
CA PRO A 53 -13.37 13.77 -9.30
C PRO A 53 -14.52 12.81 -9.59
N THR A 54 -14.86 12.72 -10.86
CA THR A 54 -15.92 11.88 -11.42
C THR A 54 -15.45 10.44 -11.61
N GLU A 55 -16.39 9.51 -11.71
CA GLU A 55 -16.05 8.10 -11.99
C GLU A 55 -15.32 7.93 -13.34
N GLU A 56 -15.65 8.77 -14.34
CA GLU A 56 -14.98 8.78 -15.65
C GLU A 56 -13.51 9.17 -15.55
N GLU A 57 -13.17 10.16 -14.71
CA GLU A 57 -11.77 10.56 -14.47
C GLU A 57 -10.98 9.44 -13.78
N LEU A 58 -11.60 8.74 -12.83
CA LEU A 58 -10.99 7.59 -12.17
C LEU A 58 -10.77 6.42 -13.14
N ASP A 59 -11.77 6.08 -13.98
CA ASP A 59 -11.63 5.06 -15.02
C ASP A 59 -10.52 5.43 -16.02
N ALA A 60 -10.47 6.69 -16.47
CA ALA A 60 -9.43 7.18 -17.36
C ALA A 60 -8.02 7.05 -16.74
N ALA A 61 -7.87 7.37 -15.44
CA ALA A 61 -6.62 7.22 -14.71
C ALA A 61 -6.20 5.75 -14.56
N ALA A 62 -7.12 4.85 -14.19
CA ALA A 62 -6.83 3.42 -14.11
C ALA A 62 -6.45 2.83 -15.46
N ARG A 63 -7.11 3.23 -16.56
CA ARG A 63 -6.72 2.82 -17.92
C ARG A 63 -5.33 3.31 -18.30
N ARG A 64 -4.95 4.54 -17.93
CA ARG A 64 -3.60 5.07 -18.16
C ARG A 64 -2.57 4.23 -17.42
N LEU A 65 -2.78 3.99 -16.12
CA LEU A 65 -1.89 3.17 -15.29
C LEU A 65 -1.75 1.75 -15.86
N GLY A 66 -2.86 1.09 -16.18
CA GLY A 66 -2.87 -0.26 -16.74
C GLY A 66 -2.07 -0.37 -18.03
N ARG A 67 -2.21 0.59 -18.97
CA ARG A 67 -1.39 0.62 -20.20
C ARG A 67 0.10 0.73 -19.91
N VAL A 68 0.48 1.57 -18.95
CA VAL A 68 1.89 1.76 -18.55
C VAL A 68 2.46 0.49 -17.94
N LEU A 69 1.71 -0.19 -17.08
CA LEU A 69 2.12 -1.42 -16.42
C LEU A 69 2.23 -2.59 -17.41
N VAL A 70 1.23 -2.79 -18.26
CA VAL A 70 1.23 -3.83 -19.30
C VAL A 70 2.40 -3.64 -20.26
N LYS A 71 2.67 -2.40 -20.72
CA LYS A 71 3.81 -2.10 -21.60
C LYS A 71 5.15 -2.46 -20.94
N ARG A 72 5.25 -2.39 -19.61
CA ARG A 72 6.45 -2.75 -18.85
C ARG A 72 6.49 -4.23 -18.43
N GLY A 73 5.43 -4.99 -18.63
CA GLY A 73 5.27 -6.33 -18.05
C GLY A 73 5.27 -6.31 -16.52
N TRP A 74 4.75 -5.24 -15.92
CA TRP A 74 4.71 -5.06 -14.46
C TRP A 74 3.34 -5.41 -13.90
N GLN A 75 3.34 -6.01 -12.72
CA GLN A 75 2.15 -6.18 -11.89
C GLN A 75 2.24 -5.31 -10.65
N MET A 76 1.09 -4.95 -10.07
CA MET A 76 0.99 -4.08 -8.91
C MET A 76 0.02 -4.60 -7.85
N ALA A 77 0.16 -4.06 -6.65
CA ALA A 77 -0.78 -4.24 -5.53
C ALA A 77 -1.11 -2.90 -4.84
N SER A 78 -2.19 -2.85 -4.07
CA SER A 78 -2.56 -1.67 -3.26
C SER A 78 -2.65 -1.95 -1.76
N ALA A 79 -2.40 -0.93 -0.94
CA ALA A 79 -2.71 -0.88 0.48
C ALA A 79 -3.63 0.31 0.76
N GLU A 80 -4.86 0.07 1.21
CA GLU A 80 -5.89 1.09 1.34
C GLU A 80 -6.35 1.24 2.78
N SER A 81 -6.44 2.49 3.26
CA SER A 81 -7.11 2.83 4.52
C SER A 81 -8.38 3.62 4.23
N CYS A 82 -8.29 4.96 4.13
CA CYS A 82 -9.49 5.82 4.03
C CYS A 82 -10.29 5.64 2.73
N THR A 83 -9.69 5.13 1.65
CA THR A 83 -10.37 4.80 0.39
C THR A 83 -11.19 3.51 0.47
N GLY A 84 -10.90 2.63 1.43
CA GLY A 84 -11.73 1.47 1.75
C GLY A 84 -11.95 0.50 0.58
N GLY A 85 -10.96 0.31 -0.29
CA GLY A 85 -11.04 -0.56 -1.46
C GLY A 85 -11.39 0.15 -2.76
N LEU A 86 -11.58 1.48 -2.74
CA LEU A 86 -11.92 2.25 -3.94
C LEU A 86 -10.81 2.20 -5.00
N VAL A 87 -9.53 2.17 -4.62
CA VAL A 87 -8.42 2.07 -5.60
C VAL A 87 -8.49 0.74 -6.32
N GLY A 88 -8.62 -0.37 -5.57
CA GLY A 88 -8.81 -1.70 -6.14
C GLY A 88 -10.07 -1.78 -7.01
N HIS A 89 -11.20 -1.24 -6.53
CA HIS A 89 -12.46 -1.19 -7.27
C HIS A 89 -12.26 -0.54 -8.65
N VAL A 90 -11.69 0.66 -8.69
CA VAL A 90 -11.49 1.43 -9.92
C VAL A 90 -10.56 0.70 -10.89
N ILE A 91 -9.46 0.13 -10.40
CA ILE A 91 -8.55 -0.67 -11.24
C ILE A 91 -9.31 -1.87 -11.84
N THR A 92 -10.13 -2.56 -11.05
CA THR A 92 -10.88 -3.74 -11.49
C THR A 92 -12.07 -3.43 -12.41
N GLN A 93 -12.53 -2.18 -12.49
CA GLN A 93 -13.50 -1.77 -13.51
C GLN A 93 -12.93 -1.78 -14.93
N VAL A 94 -11.59 -1.72 -15.08
CA VAL A 94 -10.93 -1.78 -16.38
C VAL A 94 -10.83 -3.23 -16.85
N PRO A 95 -11.37 -3.59 -18.04
CA PRO A 95 -11.21 -4.94 -18.59
C PRO A 95 -9.74 -5.34 -18.71
N LYS A 96 -9.45 -6.63 -18.43
CA LYS A 96 -8.10 -7.20 -18.39
C LYS A 96 -7.20 -6.61 -17.27
N SER A 97 -7.80 -6.06 -16.22
CA SER A 97 -7.07 -5.64 -15.01
C SER A 97 -6.24 -6.77 -14.38
N SER A 98 -6.63 -8.03 -14.56
CA SER A 98 -5.85 -9.21 -14.16
C SER A 98 -4.43 -9.26 -14.73
N ASP A 99 -4.17 -8.59 -15.85
CA ASP A 99 -2.85 -8.58 -16.50
C ASP A 99 -1.81 -7.77 -15.69
N HIS A 100 -2.27 -6.86 -14.83
CA HIS A 100 -1.40 -5.94 -14.10
C HIS A 100 -1.77 -5.71 -12.63
N TYR A 101 -2.94 -6.15 -12.15
CA TYR A 101 -3.36 -5.97 -10.76
C TYR A 101 -3.49 -7.31 -10.05
N LEU A 102 -2.74 -7.47 -8.95
CA LEU A 102 -2.71 -8.71 -8.16
C LEU A 102 -3.77 -8.73 -7.06
N GLY A 103 -4.20 -7.56 -6.59
CA GLY A 103 -5.07 -7.40 -5.44
C GLY A 103 -4.58 -6.29 -4.51
N GLY A 104 -5.22 -6.20 -3.35
CA GLY A 104 -4.85 -5.20 -2.35
C GLY A 104 -5.29 -5.58 -0.94
N VAL A 105 -4.73 -4.86 0.03
CA VAL A 105 -5.02 -4.99 1.45
C VAL A 105 -5.79 -3.75 1.89
N VAL A 106 -6.99 -3.93 2.43
CA VAL A 106 -7.72 -2.84 3.10
C VAL A 106 -7.40 -2.88 4.60
N SER A 107 -6.47 -2.05 5.04
CA SER A 107 -5.94 -2.01 6.42
C SER A 107 -6.42 -0.75 7.17
N TYR A 108 -7.72 -0.70 7.51
CA TYR A 108 -8.35 0.51 8.04
C TYR A 108 -7.88 0.87 9.47
N SER A 109 -7.82 -0.11 10.38
CA SER A 109 -7.35 0.09 11.76
C SER A 109 -5.82 0.05 11.88
N ASN A 110 -5.27 0.52 13.00
CA ASN A 110 -3.85 0.37 13.32
C ASN A 110 -3.45 -1.12 13.40
N ALA A 111 -4.25 -1.93 14.12
CA ALA A 111 -4.05 -3.37 14.21
C ALA A 111 -4.00 -4.04 12.82
N ALA A 112 -4.88 -3.64 11.89
CA ALA A 112 -4.84 -4.17 10.52
C ALA A 112 -3.59 -3.74 9.74
N LYS A 113 -3.04 -2.54 10.00
CA LYS A 113 -1.76 -2.09 9.40
C LYS A 113 -0.59 -2.90 9.96
N GLU A 114 -0.60 -3.20 11.25
CA GLU A 114 0.40 -4.04 11.91
C GLU A 114 0.31 -5.48 11.40
N GLU A 115 -0.84 -6.13 11.52
CA GLU A 115 -1.03 -7.55 11.22
C GLU A 115 -0.88 -7.88 9.73
N LEU A 116 -1.42 -7.05 8.85
CA LEU A 116 -1.50 -7.37 7.42
C LEU A 116 -0.36 -6.76 6.60
N LEU A 117 0.20 -5.62 7.04
CA LEU A 117 1.21 -4.86 6.29
C LEU A 117 2.53 -4.73 7.04
N ASP A 118 2.67 -5.33 8.24
CA ASP A 118 3.88 -5.26 9.07
C ASP A 118 4.31 -3.81 9.37
N VAL A 119 3.34 -2.89 9.43
CA VAL A 119 3.61 -1.50 9.86
C VAL A 119 3.89 -1.53 11.35
N ARG A 120 5.13 -1.25 11.74
CA ARG A 120 5.57 -1.27 13.14
C ARG A 120 4.70 -0.41 14.06
N SER A 121 4.27 -0.97 15.19
CA SER A 121 3.47 -0.26 16.20
C SER A 121 4.17 1.00 16.71
N GLU A 122 5.49 0.98 16.91
CA GLU A 122 6.23 2.15 17.38
C GLU A 122 6.27 3.30 16.36
N LEU A 123 6.06 2.99 15.07
CA LEU A 123 5.87 4.02 14.04
C LEU A 123 4.48 4.66 14.18
N LEU A 124 3.44 3.83 14.33
CA LEU A 124 2.06 4.29 14.49
C LEU A 124 1.89 5.13 15.75
N GLU A 125 2.50 4.74 16.87
CA GLU A 125 2.49 5.51 18.12
C GLU A 125 3.17 6.88 17.99
N ARG A 126 4.31 6.93 17.27
CA ARG A 126 5.12 8.15 17.17
C ARG A 126 4.53 9.19 16.23
N VAL A 127 4.07 8.78 15.04
CA VAL A 127 3.64 9.72 13.98
C VAL A 127 2.15 9.61 13.64
N GLY A 128 1.45 8.60 14.16
CA GLY A 128 0.06 8.30 13.84
C GLY A 128 -0.13 7.70 12.44
N ALA A 129 -1.29 7.07 12.24
CA ALA A 129 -1.63 6.36 11.00
C ALA A 129 -1.70 7.23 9.75
N VAL A 130 -2.02 8.53 9.92
CA VAL A 130 -2.05 9.51 8.83
C VAL A 130 -0.73 10.30 8.86
N SER A 131 0.26 9.79 8.14
CA SER A 131 1.62 10.33 8.04
C SER A 131 2.30 9.80 6.77
N ALA A 132 3.37 10.47 6.33
CA ALA A 132 4.14 10.06 5.17
C ALA A 132 4.86 8.72 5.41
N GLU A 133 5.37 8.52 6.62
CA GLU A 133 6.13 7.33 7.02
C GLU A 133 5.24 6.09 7.06
N VAL A 134 3.98 6.23 7.50
CA VAL A 134 3.03 5.12 7.45
C VAL A 134 2.60 4.81 6.02
N ALA A 135 2.44 5.82 5.15
CA ALA A 135 2.17 5.59 3.73
C ALA A 135 3.32 4.83 3.06
N GLU A 136 4.58 5.20 3.32
CA GLU A 136 5.76 4.45 2.86
C GLU A 136 5.74 3.00 3.39
N ALA A 137 5.59 2.81 4.71
CA ALA A 137 5.56 1.48 5.31
C ALA A 137 4.43 0.59 4.75
N MET A 138 3.25 1.17 4.47
CA MET A 138 2.14 0.45 3.84
C MET A 138 2.48 -0.03 2.42
N THR A 139 3.28 0.71 1.64
CA THR A 139 3.76 0.24 0.32
C THR A 139 4.74 -0.93 0.44
N ASP A 140 5.65 -0.89 1.42
CA ASP A 140 6.57 -2.00 1.72
C ASP A 140 5.80 -3.25 2.15
N GLY A 141 4.79 -3.09 3.00
CA GLY A 141 3.88 -4.16 3.41
C GLY A 141 3.15 -4.79 2.22
N ALA A 142 2.57 -3.96 1.34
CA ALA A 142 1.89 -4.46 0.15
C ALA A 142 2.84 -5.23 -0.79
N LEU A 143 4.05 -4.73 -1.01
CA LEU A 143 5.08 -5.47 -1.77
C LEU A 143 5.47 -6.78 -1.09
N SER A 144 5.37 -6.88 0.22
CA SER A 144 5.67 -8.12 0.95
C SER A 144 4.52 -9.13 0.83
N CYS A 145 3.27 -8.69 0.92
CA CYS A 145 2.08 -9.53 0.71
C CYS A 145 1.98 -10.08 -0.72
N PHE A 146 2.46 -9.32 -1.71
CA PHE A 146 2.40 -9.67 -3.13
C PHE A 146 3.81 -9.75 -3.73
N PRO A 147 4.54 -10.87 -3.59
CA PRO A 147 5.94 -10.98 -4.01
C PRO A 147 6.20 -10.72 -5.51
N VAL A 148 5.20 -10.98 -6.35
CA VAL A 148 5.27 -10.75 -7.81
C VAL A 148 5.05 -9.27 -8.17
N ALA A 149 4.45 -8.47 -7.27
CA ALA A 149 4.23 -7.06 -7.52
C ALA A 149 5.57 -6.33 -7.71
N ARG A 150 5.68 -5.60 -8.81
CA ARG A 150 6.81 -4.71 -9.12
C ARG A 150 6.58 -3.30 -8.58
N LEU A 151 5.32 -2.89 -8.50
CA LEU A 151 4.85 -1.60 -7.99
C LEU A 151 3.83 -1.85 -6.86
N ALA A 152 3.87 -1.05 -5.80
CA ALA A 152 2.77 -0.96 -4.85
C ALA A 152 2.37 0.48 -4.63
N VAL A 153 1.11 0.67 -4.27
CA VAL A 153 0.56 1.97 -3.87
C VAL A 153 -0.05 1.90 -2.48
N SER A 154 -0.09 3.03 -1.78
CA SER A 154 -0.81 3.13 -0.51
C SER A 154 -1.58 4.43 -0.35
N VAL A 155 -2.65 4.38 0.44
CA VAL A 155 -3.46 5.56 0.79
C VAL A 155 -3.83 5.53 2.27
N THR A 156 -3.46 6.57 3.02
CA THR A 156 -3.87 6.79 4.41
C THR A 156 -4.25 8.24 4.66
N GLY A 157 -5.39 8.48 5.31
CA GLY A 157 -5.95 9.83 5.43
C GLY A 157 -7.17 9.92 6.34
N VAL A 158 -7.64 11.14 6.55
CA VAL A 158 -8.87 11.47 7.29
C VAL A 158 -9.95 11.85 6.28
N ALA A 159 -10.81 10.92 5.87
CA ALA A 159 -11.82 11.23 4.85
C ALA A 159 -12.92 12.21 5.33
N GLY A 160 -13.11 12.39 6.64
CA GLY A 160 -14.20 13.19 7.21
C GLY A 160 -15.53 12.43 7.27
N PRO A 161 -16.63 13.05 7.74
CA PRO A 161 -16.69 14.45 8.16
C PRO A 161 -16.02 14.72 9.51
N ASP A 162 -15.81 13.68 10.31
CA ASP A 162 -15.17 13.75 11.63
C ASP A 162 -13.77 13.12 11.63
N GLY A 163 -13.11 13.16 12.79
CA GLY A 163 -11.81 12.50 13.02
C GLY A 163 -10.59 13.36 12.66
N GLY A 164 -10.81 14.62 12.27
CA GLY A 164 -9.75 15.59 12.11
C GLY A 164 -9.30 16.22 13.43
N SER A 165 -8.09 16.78 13.43
CA SER A 165 -7.55 17.65 14.47
C SER A 165 -6.92 18.89 13.83
N PRO A 166 -6.52 19.92 14.60
CA PRO A 166 -5.79 21.07 14.04
C PRO A 166 -4.54 20.66 13.24
N ASP A 167 -3.81 19.63 13.70
CA ASP A 167 -2.60 19.14 13.04
C ASP A 167 -2.90 18.17 11.88
N LYS A 168 -4.05 17.49 11.93
CA LYS A 168 -4.48 16.48 10.96
C LYS A 168 -5.92 16.76 10.54
N PRO A 169 -6.17 17.79 9.73
CA PRO A 169 -7.53 18.19 9.37
C PRO A 169 -8.23 17.11 8.55
N VAL A 170 -9.56 17.19 8.51
CA VAL A 170 -10.36 16.43 7.55
C VAL A 170 -9.87 16.74 6.13
N GLY A 171 -9.81 15.71 5.29
CA GLY A 171 -9.28 15.77 3.94
C GLY A 171 -7.77 15.57 3.83
N LEU A 172 -7.03 15.59 4.95
CA LEU A 172 -5.60 15.25 4.93
C LEU A 172 -5.41 13.80 4.50
N THR A 173 -4.69 13.59 3.41
CA THR A 173 -4.34 12.28 2.89
C THR A 173 -2.88 12.24 2.47
N TYR A 174 -2.21 11.14 2.77
CA TYR A 174 -0.95 10.75 2.18
C TYR A 174 -1.18 9.61 1.19
N VAL A 175 -0.66 9.79 -0.01
CA VAL A 175 -0.61 8.74 -1.04
C VAL A 175 0.84 8.41 -1.32
N ALA A 176 1.16 7.13 -1.53
CA ALA A 176 2.50 6.70 -1.87
C ALA A 176 2.51 5.68 -3.00
N ALA A 177 3.60 5.66 -3.75
CA ALA A 177 3.90 4.62 -4.72
C ALA A 177 5.36 4.18 -4.57
N ALA A 178 5.61 2.88 -4.53
CA ALA A 178 6.93 2.30 -4.39
C ALA A 178 7.18 1.22 -5.43
N ILE A 179 8.33 1.35 -6.07
CA ILE A 179 8.88 0.33 -6.96
C ILE A 179 9.70 -0.63 -6.11
N ARG A 180 9.49 -1.95 -6.24
CA ARG A 180 10.23 -2.96 -5.45
C ARG A 180 11.75 -2.70 -5.44
N GLY A 181 12.34 -2.63 -4.25
CA GLY A 181 13.77 -2.38 -4.07
C GLY A 181 14.20 -0.92 -4.29
N GLY A 182 13.27 -0.02 -4.61
CA GLY A 182 13.49 1.43 -4.68
C GLY A 182 12.82 2.15 -3.50
N PRO A 183 13.11 3.46 -3.33
CA PRO A 183 12.41 4.28 -2.36
C PRO A 183 10.96 4.53 -2.78
N ALA A 184 10.07 4.71 -1.81
CA ALA A 184 8.73 5.22 -2.08
C ALA A 184 8.77 6.70 -2.48
N VAL A 185 7.85 7.10 -3.36
CA VAL A 185 7.47 8.50 -3.57
C VAL A 185 6.18 8.73 -2.80
N VAL A 186 6.15 9.76 -1.96
CA VAL A 186 5.01 10.10 -1.10
C VAL A 186 4.57 11.53 -1.38
N GLU A 187 3.25 11.72 -1.53
CA GLU A 187 2.63 13.03 -1.71
C GLU A 187 1.61 13.28 -0.59
N ARG A 188 1.61 14.52 -0.11
CA ARG A 188 0.66 15.01 0.89
C ARG A 188 -0.40 15.85 0.19
N HIS A 189 -1.66 15.57 0.51
CA HIS A 189 -2.81 16.29 -0.02
C HIS A 189 -3.74 16.72 1.12
N THR A 190 -4.50 17.79 0.92
CA THR A 190 -5.57 18.20 1.85
C THR A 190 -6.77 18.60 1.03
N TRP A 191 -7.75 17.69 0.97
CA TRP A 191 -8.96 17.84 0.16
C TRP A 191 -10.05 18.59 0.92
N SER A 192 -10.85 19.40 0.22
CA SER A 192 -11.94 20.17 0.81
C SER A 192 -13.34 19.63 0.46
N TYR A 193 -13.43 18.38 0.01
CA TYR A 193 -14.69 17.75 -0.36
C TYR A 193 -15.38 17.05 0.82
N ASP A 194 -16.56 16.50 0.57
CA ASP A 194 -17.21 15.56 1.47
C ASP A 194 -16.44 14.23 1.54
N ARG A 195 -16.90 13.32 2.41
CA ARG A 195 -16.26 12.00 2.59
C ARG A 195 -16.07 11.26 1.26
N ALA A 196 -17.09 11.28 0.39
CA ALA A 196 -17.03 10.57 -0.88
C ALA A 196 -16.05 11.23 -1.85
N GLY A 197 -16.06 12.55 -1.96
CA GLY A 197 -15.15 13.33 -2.78
C GLY A 197 -13.70 13.20 -2.32
N ASN A 198 -13.43 13.24 -1.02
CA ASN A 198 -12.08 13.06 -0.46
C ASN A 198 -11.52 11.67 -0.81
N LYS A 199 -12.37 10.64 -0.78
CA LYS A 199 -12.00 9.29 -1.21
C LYS A 199 -11.68 9.24 -2.71
N ARG A 200 -12.54 9.82 -3.57
CA ARG A 200 -12.31 9.86 -5.03
C ARG A 200 -11.06 10.63 -5.41
N ALA A 201 -10.83 11.80 -4.81
CA ALA A 201 -9.62 12.58 -5.00
C ALA A 201 -8.35 11.82 -4.58
N SER A 202 -8.40 11.16 -3.42
CA SER A 202 -7.28 10.33 -2.94
C SER A 202 -7.00 9.13 -3.85
N ALA A 203 -8.04 8.48 -4.37
CA ALA A 203 -7.90 7.36 -5.30
C ALA A 203 -7.34 7.83 -6.66
N LEU A 204 -7.81 8.96 -7.19
CA LEU A 204 -7.26 9.55 -8.41
C LEU A 204 -5.78 9.91 -8.22
N ALA A 205 -5.44 10.62 -7.15
CA ALA A 205 -4.07 11.04 -6.86
C ALA A 205 -3.09 9.87 -6.82
N VAL A 206 -3.45 8.76 -6.16
CA VAL A 206 -2.56 7.59 -6.08
C VAL A 206 -2.41 6.87 -7.43
N LEU A 207 -3.46 6.82 -8.26
CA LEU A 207 -3.37 6.24 -9.62
C LEU A 207 -2.46 7.07 -10.53
N GLU A 208 -2.51 8.39 -10.41
CA GLU A 208 -1.65 9.30 -11.17
C GLU A 208 -0.20 9.25 -10.70
N LEU A 209 0.02 9.25 -9.38
CA LEU A 209 1.35 9.05 -8.80
C LEU A 209 1.96 7.71 -9.25
N ALA A 210 1.18 6.63 -9.19
CA ALA A 210 1.62 5.32 -9.67
C ALA A 210 1.99 5.34 -11.16
N THR A 211 1.23 6.09 -11.97
CA THR A 211 1.50 6.26 -13.41
C THR A 211 2.82 6.98 -13.64
N ARG A 212 3.10 8.08 -12.92
CA ARG A 212 4.36 8.83 -13.00
C ARG A 212 5.55 7.99 -12.55
N VAL A 213 5.43 7.36 -11.38
CA VAL A 213 6.47 6.50 -10.80
C VAL A 213 6.77 5.32 -11.71
N ALA A 214 5.75 4.62 -12.21
CA ALA A 214 5.94 3.57 -13.19
C ALA A 214 6.59 4.14 -14.46
N GLY A 215 6.11 5.29 -14.93
CA GLY A 215 6.59 6.11 -16.05
C GLY A 215 8.07 6.46 -16.04
N GLY A 216 8.66 6.61 -14.86
CA GLY A 216 10.03 7.10 -14.67
C GLY A 216 10.11 8.63 -14.54
N GLU A 217 9.00 9.26 -14.16
CA GLU A 217 8.86 10.72 -13.90
C GLU A 217 8.99 11.04 -12.41
#